data_AF-A0A1V5REH9-F1
#
_entry.id   AF-A0A1V5REH9-F1
#
_cell.length_a   1.000
_cell.length_b   1.000
_cell.length_c   1.000
_cell.angle_alpha   90.00
_cell.angle_beta   90.00
_cell.angle_gamma   90.00
#
_symmetry.space_group_name_H-M   'P 1'
#
loop_
_entity.id
_entity.type
_entity.pdbx_description
1 polymer ?
#
loop_
_entity_poly.entity_id
_entity_poly.type
_entity_poly.pdbx_seq_one_letter_code
_entity_poly.pdbx_strand_id
1 'polypeptide(L)'
;MANKYELQAARIESVLTAHKVPARVWQATVTPRFVRFDITTALGTRLSKISNLAEELAFSLGARATRVYREGGVLHVEVPRETPRCVGLLDLCGRLTSVPPNCAVLGIDEGGIPLLLRLDSPDVAHILLAGTTGSGKTALARTLLLSLAMHNHPGHLQIALLDPKGRGFAPLAGLPHIWRGQGVVQAPDDATATLQALVGEMERRDRVGRQLPRLAIAIDELADLMQTGGKPVTEALTRLTQRGREAGLHVIAATQRPAAALVGGLVKANFPIRLVGSVTSAEDAKVASGLPGTEAERLLGRGDFLLVAKGNTIRFQAAYADAAELASITARIAAGGRRRRTWAAGQAAAGRLPAAHGGLSQRTS
;
A
#
# COMPACT_ATOMS: atom_id res chain seq x y z
N MET A 1 19.28 -22.77 5.99
CA MET A 1 18.36 -21.66 6.37
C MET A 1 17.52 -22.00 7.60
N ALA A 2 17.08 -23.25 7.82
CA ALA A 2 16.34 -23.69 9.02
C ALA A 2 17.07 -23.32 10.36
N ASN A 3 18.37 -23.56 10.41
CA ASN A 3 19.22 -23.30 11.58
C ASN A 3 19.16 -21.85 12.12
N LYS A 4 18.90 -20.83 11.27
CA LYS A 4 18.86 -19.42 11.74
C LYS A 4 17.63 -19.15 12.60
N TYR A 5 16.45 -19.55 12.14
CA TYR A 5 15.21 -19.27 12.84
C TYR A 5 15.03 -20.19 14.05
N GLU A 6 15.57 -21.41 13.98
CA GLU A 6 15.72 -22.30 15.14
C GLU A 6 16.61 -21.67 16.22
N LEU A 7 17.75 -21.08 15.84
CA LEU A 7 18.61 -20.37 16.79
C LEU A 7 17.91 -19.15 17.40
N GLN A 8 17.17 -18.37 16.60
CA GLN A 8 16.38 -17.25 17.11
C GLN A 8 15.28 -17.72 18.07
N ALA A 9 14.58 -18.80 17.73
CA ALA A 9 13.58 -19.41 18.60
C ALA A 9 14.20 -19.86 19.94
N ALA A 10 15.32 -20.59 19.90
CA ALA A 10 16.03 -21.03 21.10
C ALA A 10 16.50 -19.86 21.97
N ARG A 11 16.95 -18.76 21.36
CA ARG A 11 17.30 -17.53 22.09
C ARG A 11 16.10 -16.88 22.75
N ILE A 12 14.96 -16.81 22.05
CA ILE A 12 13.70 -16.29 22.62
C ILE A 12 13.31 -17.13 23.84
N GLU A 13 13.29 -18.46 23.71
CA GLU A 13 12.97 -19.38 24.81
C GLU A 13 13.95 -19.22 25.98
N SER A 14 15.25 -19.08 25.71
CA SER A 14 16.28 -18.88 26.73
C SER A 14 16.09 -17.58 27.52
N VAL A 15 15.78 -16.47 26.84
CA VAL A 15 15.51 -15.17 27.49
C VAL A 15 14.26 -15.28 28.35
N LEU A 16 13.17 -15.81 27.81
CA LEU A 16 11.92 -15.97 28.58
C LEU A 16 12.12 -16.87 29.81
N THR A 17 12.87 -17.97 29.66
CA THR A 17 13.19 -18.89 30.77
C THR A 17 14.03 -18.20 31.85
N ALA A 18 15.05 -17.42 31.47
CA ALA A 18 15.86 -16.65 32.41
C ALA A 18 15.02 -15.69 33.27
N HIS A 19 13.94 -15.15 32.71
CA HIS A 19 12.98 -14.30 33.41
C HIS A 19 11.86 -15.05 34.13
N LYS A 20 12.00 -16.37 34.32
CA LYS A 20 10.99 -17.24 34.95
C LYS A 20 9.65 -17.17 34.20
N VAL A 21 9.71 -17.16 32.87
CA VAL A 21 8.56 -17.29 31.98
C VAL A 21 8.78 -18.56 31.14
N PRO A 22 8.33 -19.74 31.62
CA PRO A 22 8.45 -20.96 30.84
C PRO A 22 7.60 -20.83 29.57
N ALA A 23 8.27 -20.90 28.43
CA ALA A 23 7.70 -20.64 27.13
C ALA A 23 8.33 -21.54 26.08
N ARG A 24 7.56 -21.89 25.05
CA ARG A 24 8.03 -22.66 23.89
C ARG A 24 7.56 -22.00 22.61
N VAL A 25 8.48 -21.82 21.68
CA VAL A 25 8.20 -21.41 20.31
C VAL A 25 7.77 -22.64 19.53
N TRP A 26 6.60 -22.60 18.92
CA TRP A 26 6.05 -23.74 18.17
C TRP A 26 5.93 -23.47 16.67
N GLN A 27 5.88 -22.20 16.26
CA GLN A 27 5.84 -21.79 14.86
C GLN A 27 6.64 -20.51 14.62
N ALA A 28 7.26 -20.41 13.45
CA ALA A 28 7.87 -19.21 12.94
C ALA A 28 7.28 -18.89 11.55
N THR A 29 6.66 -17.72 11.42
CA THR A 29 6.09 -17.21 10.18
C THR A 29 7.02 -16.15 9.60
N VAL A 30 7.63 -16.44 8.44
CA VAL A 30 8.59 -15.54 7.79
C VAL A 30 7.87 -14.64 6.80
N THR A 31 7.78 -13.34 7.10
CA THR A 31 7.23 -12.32 6.20
C THR A 31 8.35 -11.62 5.42
N PRO A 32 8.05 -10.73 4.46
CA PRO A 32 9.09 -9.97 3.76
C PRO A 32 9.89 -9.04 4.67
N ARG A 33 9.31 -8.57 5.79
CA ARG A 33 9.89 -7.53 6.65
C ARG A 33 10.29 -8.02 8.04
N PHE A 34 9.61 -9.03 8.56
CA PHE A 34 9.85 -9.54 9.90
C PHE A 34 9.65 -11.06 9.93
N VAL A 35 9.97 -11.65 11.07
CA VAL A 35 9.64 -13.03 11.40
C VAL A 35 8.80 -12.98 12.66
N ARG A 36 7.61 -13.58 12.62
CA ARG A 36 6.74 -13.72 13.79
C ARG A 36 6.95 -15.09 14.38
N PHE A 37 7.34 -15.14 15.65
CA PHE A 37 7.43 -16.36 16.43
C PHE A 37 6.18 -16.49 17.28
N ASP A 38 5.47 -17.60 17.14
CA ASP A 38 4.28 -17.91 17.91
C ASP A 38 4.68 -18.78 19.09
N ILE A 39 4.32 -18.32 20.29
CA ILE A 39 4.86 -18.81 21.55
C ILE A 39 3.72 -19.24 22.46
N THR A 40 3.86 -20.43 23.02
CA THR A 40 2.98 -20.92 24.08
C THR A 40 3.66 -20.69 25.43
N THR A 41 2.93 -20.09 26.36
CA THR A 41 3.40 -19.84 27.74
C THR A 41 2.55 -20.60 28.75
N ALA A 42 3.07 -20.86 29.94
CA ALA A 42 2.28 -21.43 31.03
C ALA A 42 1.07 -20.53 31.41
N LEU A 43 -0.02 -21.18 31.84
CA LEU A 43 -1.24 -20.51 32.31
C LEU A 43 -0.92 -19.54 33.46
N GLY A 44 -1.55 -18.37 33.46
CA GLY A 44 -1.36 -17.34 34.50
C GLY A 44 -0.18 -16.39 34.28
N THR A 45 0.63 -16.59 33.23
CA THR A 45 1.70 -15.64 32.90
C THR A 45 1.13 -14.27 32.52
N ARG A 46 1.50 -13.23 33.27
CA ARG A 46 1.05 -11.85 33.00
C ARG A 46 1.74 -11.32 31.75
N LEU A 47 0.94 -10.82 30.78
CA LEU A 47 1.46 -10.25 29.54
C LEU A 47 2.44 -9.08 29.79
N SER A 48 2.15 -8.25 30.80
CA SER A 48 3.00 -7.11 31.16
C SER A 48 4.43 -7.50 31.52
N LYS A 49 4.62 -8.69 32.12
CA LYS A 49 5.95 -9.22 32.43
C LYS A 49 6.74 -9.53 31.17
N ILE A 50 6.06 -9.93 30.09
CA ILE A 50 6.68 -10.36 28.84
C ILE A 50 6.87 -9.17 27.89
N SER A 51 5.90 -8.26 27.80
CA SER A 51 6.01 -7.05 26.97
C SER A 51 7.20 -6.18 27.37
N ASN A 52 7.56 -6.18 28.67
CA ASN A 52 8.72 -5.46 29.18
C ASN A 52 10.06 -6.09 28.78
N LEU A 53 10.07 -7.32 28.26
CA LEU A 53 11.27 -8.00 27.78
C LEU A 53 11.58 -7.70 26.32
N ALA A 54 10.79 -6.86 25.63
CA ALA A 54 10.97 -6.58 24.20
C ALA A 54 12.38 -6.03 23.88
N GLU A 55 12.93 -5.16 24.72
CA GLU A 55 14.28 -4.61 24.52
C GLU A 55 15.37 -5.66 24.72
N GLU A 56 15.23 -6.50 25.75
CA GLU A 56 16.19 -7.57 26.03
C GLU A 56 16.14 -8.68 24.97
N LEU A 57 14.95 -9.04 24.50
CA LEU A 57 14.76 -9.93 23.37
C LEU A 57 15.41 -9.34 22.12
N ALA A 58 15.24 -8.04 21.85
CA ALA A 58 15.89 -7.39 20.72
C ALA A 58 17.41 -7.47 20.83
N PHE A 59 17.96 -7.17 22.00
CA PHE A 59 19.40 -7.25 22.28
C PHE A 59 19.95 -8.67 22.05
N SER A 60 19.32 -9.68 22.64
CA SER A 60 19.73 -11.10 22.51
C SER A 60 19.67 -11.61 21.06
N LEU A 61 18.69 -11.12 20.29
CA LEU A 61 18.50 -11.49 18.89
C LEU A 61 19.35 -10.67 17.91
N GLY A 62 20.07 -9.65 18.39
CA GLY A 62 20.80 -8.71 17.53
C GLY A 62 19.87 -7.89 16.63
N ALA A 63 18.61 -7.73 17.02
CA ALA A 63 17.60 -6.98 16.30
C ALA A 63 17.54 -5.53 16.80
N ARG A 64 17.16 -4.60 15.91
CA ARG A 64 17.00 -3.18 16.29
C ARG A 64 15.89 -2.96 17.32
N ALA A 65 14.84 -3.75 17.24
CA ALA A 65 13.70 -3.77 18.14
C ALA A 65 12.99 -5.11 17.96
N THR A 66 12.19 -5.51 18.94
CA THR A 66 11.19 -6.57 18.78
C THR A 66 9.83 -6.05 19.21
N ARG A 67 8.77 -6.64 18.68
CA ARG A 67 7.40 -6.36 19.13
C ARG A 67 6.86 -7.61 19.80
N VAL A 68 6.33 -7.42 21.00
CA VAL A 68 5.77 -8.49 21.82
C VAL A 68 4.32 -8.17 22.12
N TYR A 69 3.40 -9.02 21.71
CA TYR A 69 1.97 -8.83 21.92
C TYR A 69 1.24 -10.17 22.05
N ARG A 70 -0.01 -10.14 22.48
CA ARG A 70 -0.84 -11.34 22.64
C ARG A 70 -2.10 -11.22 21.80
N GLU A 71 -2.39 -12.24 21.00
CA GLU A 71 -3.57 -12.31 20.15
C GLU A 71 -4.10 -13.75 20.16
N GLY A 72 -5.42 -13.93 20.25
CA GLY A 72 -6.02 -15.29 20.25
C GLY A 72 -5.51 -16.22 21.36
N GLY A 73 -5.00 -15.66 22.47
CA GLY A 73 -4.39 -16.42 23.56
C GLY A 73 -2.92 -16.81 23.35
N VAL A 74 -2.37 -16.60 22.16
CA VAL A 74 -0.98 -16.89 21.77
C VAL A 74 -0.12 -15.64 21.96
N LEU A 75 1.12 -15.84 22.43
CA LEU A 75 2.10 -14.77 22.51
C LEU A 75 2.88 -14.70 21.19
N HIS A 76 3.02 -13.51 20.63
CA HIS A 76 3.76 -13.26 19.41
C HIS A 76 4.99 -12.42 19.70
N VAL A 77 6.12 -12.83 19.14
CA VAL A 77 7.35 -12.03 19.09
C VAL A 77 7.69 -11.78 17.63
N GLU A 78 7.57 -10.52 17.19
CA GLU A 78 7.98 -10.09 15.86
C GLU A 78 9.41 -9.57 15.91
N VAL A 79 10.26 -10.12 15.04
CA VAL A 79 11.66 -9.75 14.89
C VAL A 79 11.86 -9.20 13.48
N PRO A 80 12.24 -7.91 13.31
CA PRO A 80 12.56 -7.36 12.01
C PRO A 80 13.66 -8.15 11.31
N ARG A 81 13.54 -8.32 9.99
CA ARG A 81 14.57 -8.99 9.20
C ARG A 81 15.78 -8.08 9.03
N GLU A 82 16.96 -8.65 9.21
CA GLU A 82 18.25 -8.00 8.87
C GLU A 82 18.29 -7.56 7.40
N THR A 83 17.80 -8.43 6.51
CA THR A 83 17.65 -8.16 5.07
C THR A 83 16.16 -8.24 4.69
N PRO A 84 15.45 -7.10 4.74
CA PRO A 84 14.08 -7.01 4.28
C PRO A 84 14.00 -7.32 2.78
N ARG A 85 12.97 -8.07 2.38
CA ARG A 85 12.68 -8.33 0.97
C ARG A 85 11.64 -7.34 0.46
N CYS A 86 11.90 -6.77 -0.71
CA CYS A 86 10.91 -5.99 -1.45
C CYS A 86 9.89 -6.94 -2.11
N VAL A 87 8.64 -6.53 -2.17
CA VAL A 87 7.59 -7.24 -2.91
C VAL A 87 7.44 -6.54 -4.25
N GLY A 88 8.08 -7.06 -5.30
CA GLY A 88 8.02 -6.48 -6.65
C GLY A 88 6.63 -6.62 -7.27
N LEU A 89 6.12 -5.57 -7.92
CA LEU A 89 4.80 -5.60 -8.55
C LEU A 89 4.74 -6.66 -9.66
N LEU A 90 5.70 -6.66 -10.61
CA LEU A 90 5.70 -7.62 -11.70
C LEU A 90 5.89 -9.07 -11.24
N ASP A 91 6.71 -9.30 -10.22
CA ASP A 91 6.88 -10.62 -9.61
C ASP A 91 5.56 -11.13 -9.04
N LEU A 92 4.85 -10.26 -8.32
CA LEU A 92 3.56 -10.58 -7.72
C LEU A 92 2.48 -10.82 -8.79
N CYS A 93 2.42 -9.99 -9.82
CA CYS A 93 1.51 -10.20 -10.96
C CYS A 93 1.82 -11.51 -11.69
N GLY A 94 3.09 -11.89 -11.81
CA GLY A 94 3.50 -13.15 -12.44
C GLY A 94 3.07 -14.40 -11.67
N ARG A 95 2.80 -14.29 -10.37
CA ARG A 95 2.26 -15.37 -9.52
C ARG A 95 0.75 -15.57 -9.69
N LEU A 96 0.05 -14.62 -10.33
CA LEU A 96 -1.39 -14.65 -10.51
C LEU A 96 -1.76 -15.19 -11.89
N THR A 97 -2.70 -16.13 -11.96
CA THR A 97 -3.25 -16.62 -13.24
C THR A 97 -3.89 -15.49 -14.05
N SER A 98 -4.66 -14.64 -13.35
CA SER A 98 -5.28 -13.45 -13.94
C SER A 98 -5.64 -12.46 -12.84
N VAL A 99 -5.55 -11.17 -13.16
CA VAL A 99 -6.12 -10.10 -12.34
C VAL A 99 -7.48 -9.70 -12.92
N PRO A 100 -8.58 -9.74 -12.14
CA PRO A 100 -9.89 -9.37 -12.65
C PRO A 100 -9.95 -7.89 -13.10
N PRO A 101 -10.91 -7.51 -13.96
CA PRO A 101 -11.15 -6.12 -14.30
C PRO A 101 -11.38 -5.26 -13.05
N ASN A 102 -10.99 -4.00 -13.12
CA ASN A 102 -11.10 -2.99 -12.06
C ASN A 102 -10.35 -3.35 -10.75
N CYS A 103 -9.50 -4.39 -10.77
CA CYS A 103 -8.65 -4.76 -9.64
C CYS A 103 -7.25 -4.15 -9.74
N ALA A 104 -6.75 -3.67 -8.61
CA ALA A 104 -5.35 -3.37 -8.37
C ALA A 104 -4.73 -4.49 -7.53
N VAL A 105 -3.47 -4.84 -7.79
CA VAL A 105 -2.65 -5.68 -6.92
C VAL A 105 -2.02 -4.80 -5.85
N LEU A 106 -2.38 -5.01 -4.58
CA LEU A 106 -1.89 -4.18 -3.47
C LEU A 106 -0.57 -4.66 -2.89
N GLY A 107 -0.36 -5.97 -2.79
CA GLY A 107 0.74 -6.54 -2.03
C GLY A 107 0.45 -7.96 -1.58
N ILE A 108 1.11 -8.39 -0.51
CA ILE A 108 0.87 -9.69 0.14
C ILE A 108 0.57 -9.52 1.62
N ASP A 109 -0.34 -10.34 2.15
CA ASP A 109 -0.56 -10.41 3.59
C ASP A 109 0.61 -11.10 4.32
N GLU A 110 0.48 -11.26 5.64
CA GLU A 110 1.48 -11.94 6.46
C GLU A 110 1.69 -13.41 6.09
N GLY A 111 0.69 -14.07 5.49
CA GLY A 111 0.77 -15.44 4.97
C GLY A 111 1.40 -15.52 3.58
N GLY A 112 1.70 -14.39 2.94
CA GLY A 112 2.25 -14.32 1.58
C GLY A 112 1.20 -14.46 0.48
N ILE A 113 -0.09 -14.35 0.83
CA ILE A 113 -1.23 -14.40 -0.09
C ILE A 113 -1.38 -13.03 -0.78
N PRO A 114 -1.43 -12.97 -2.12
CA PRO A 114 -1.65 -11.72 -2.85
C PRO A 114 -3.00 -11.07 -2.51
N LEU A 115 -2.96 -9.79 -2.17
CA LEU A 115 -4.15 -8.97 -1.92
C LEU A 115 -4.52 -8.16 -3.16
N LEU A 116 -5.78 -8.27 -3.56
CA LEU A 116 -6.37 -7.52 -4.67
C LEU A 116 -7.43 -6.55 -4.17
N LEU A 117 -7.49 -5.36 -4.77
CA LEU A 117 -8.48 -4.33 -4.44
C LEU A 117 -9.31 -4.01 -5.67
N ARG A 118 -10.61 -4.32 -5.62
CA ARG A 118 -11.55 -4.12 -6.73
C ARG A 118 -12.32 -2.82 -6.57
N LEU A 119 -12.12 -1.85 -7.46
CA LEU A 119 -12.72 -0.51 -7.35
C LEU A 119 -14.25 -0.55 -7.29
N ASP A 120 -14.88 -1.44 -8.05
CA ASP A 120 -16.33 -1.56 -8.15
C ASP A 120 -16.96 -2.55 -7.16
N SER A 121 -16.19 -3.01 -6.19
CA SER A 121 -16.76 -3.67 -5.03
C SER A 121 -17.64 -2.67 -4.26
N PRO A 122 -18.84 -3.06 -3.83
CA PRO A 122 -19.69 -2.26 -2.96
C PRO A 122 -19.00 -1.74 -1.70
N ASP A 123 -18.00 -2.50 -1.24
CA ASP A 123 -17.28 -2.25 0.00
C ASP A 123 -16.08 -1.33 -0.19
N VAL A 124 -15.69 -1.05 -1.44
CA VAL A 124 -14.49 -0.27 -1.75
C VAL A 124 -14.81 1.20 -1.95
N ALA A 125 -15.76 1.54 -2.85
CA ALA A 125 -16.20 2.90 -3.19
C ALA A 125 -15.06 3.92 -3.40
N HIS A 126 -14.46 4.40 -2.30
CA HIS A 126 -13.34 5.33 -2.23
C HIS A 126 -12.28 4.85 -1.23
N ILE A 127 -11.02 5.14 -1.52
CA ILE A 127 -9.86 4.62 -0.79
C ILE A 127 -9.07 5.77 -0.19
N LEU A 128 -8.80 5.70 1.12
CA LEU A 128 -7.92 6.63 1.81
C LEU A 128 -6.58 5.97 2.12
N LEU A 129 -5.47 6.58 1.72
CA LEU A 129 -4.14 6.18 2.13
C LEU A 129 -3.64 7.17 3.18
N ALA A 130 -3.30 6.69 4.37
CA ALA A 130 -2.82 7.52 5.46
C ALA A 130 -1.49 6.98 5.99
N GLY A 131 -0.60 7.86 6.42
CA GLY A 131 0.69 7.47 7.00
C GLY A 131 1.71 8.58 6.89
N THR A 132 2.72 8.55 7.76
CA THR A 132 3.78 9.58 7.79
C THR A 132 4.74 9.45 6.62
N THR A 133 5.63 10.44 6.45
CA THR A 133 6.72 10.37 5.47
C THR A 133 7.55 9.10 5.68
N GLY A 134 7.85 8.37 4.59
CA GLY A 134 8.62 7.13 4.65
C GLY A 134 7.81 5.86 4.96
N SER A 135 6.52 5.99 5.29
CA SER A 135 5.59 4.84 5.41
C SER A 135 5.44 4.06 4.10
N GLY A 136 5.62 4.74 2.95
CA GLY A 136 5.46 4.17 1.61
C GLY A 136 4.18 4.61 0.89
N LYS A 137 3.40 5.54 1.47
CA LYS A 137 2.09 6.00 0.94
C LYS A 137 2.10 6.33 -0.55
N THR A 138 2.98 7.24 -0.97
CA THR A 138 3.05 7.69 -2.36
C THR A 138 3.55 6.57 -3.29
N ALA A 139 4.43 5.70 -2.82
CA ALA A 139 4.85 4.52 -3.59
C ALA A 139 3.70 3.52 -3.78
N LEU A 140 2.90 3.28 -2.73
CA LEU A 140 1.70 2.44 -2.80
C LEU A 140 0.65 3.06 -3.73
N ALA A 141 0.36 4.36 -3.62
CA ALA A 141 -0.57 5.05 -4.50
C ALA A 141 -0.17 4.90 -5.98
N ARG A 142 1.10 5.12 -6.31
CA ARG A 142 1.62 4.91 -7.69
C ARG A 142 1.46 3.47 -8.14
N THR A 143 1.87 2.53 -7.31
CA THR A 143 1.86 1.10 -7.63
C THR A 143 0.44 0.60 -7.85
N LEU A 144 -0.50 1.06 -7.01
CA LEU A 144 -1.93 0.79 -7.15
C LEU A 144 -2.46 1.31 -8.49
N LEU A 145 -2.20 2.58 -8.83
CA LEU A 145 -2.64 3.19 -10.10
C LEU A 145 -2.00 2.53 -11.31
N LEU A 146 -0.70 2.19 -11.24
CA LEU A 146 0.00 1.47 -12.29
C LEU A 146 -0.62 0.08 -12.49
N SER A 147 -0.88 -0.66 -11.42
CA SER A 147 -1.52 -1.97 -11.47
C SER A 147 -2.92 -1.87 -12.11
N LEU A 148 -3.72 -0.87 -11.74
CA LEU A 148 -5.00 -0.62 -12.40
C LEU A 148 -4.84 -0.39 -13.91
N ALA A 149 -3.88 0.43 -14.34
CA ALA A 149 -3.62 0.70 -15.76
C ALA A 149 -3.13 -0.55 -16.51
N MET A 150 -2.25 -1.35 -15.89
CA MET A 150 -1.76 -2.63 -16.41
C MET A 150 -2.90 -3.60 -16.71
N HIS A 151 -3.93 -3.63 -15.87
CA HIS A 151 -5.01 -4.61 -15.95
C HIS A 151 -6.31 -4.10 -16.59
N ASN A 152 -6.46 -2.78 -16.84
CA ASN A 152 -7.70 -2.21 -17.44
C ASN A 152 -7.44 -1.35 -18.68
N HIS A 153 -8.16 -1.56 -19.79
CA HIS A 153 -7.99 -0.76 -21.03
C HIS A 153 -8.39 0.71 -20.80
N PRO A 154 -7.79 1.71 -21.48
CA PRO A 154 -8.20 3.12 -21.33
C PRO A 154 -9.70 3.38 -21.56
N GLY A 155 -10.33 2.62 -22.47
CA GLY A 155 -11.78 2.65 -22.68
C GLY A 155 -12.63 2.06 -21.54
N HIS A 156 -12.02 1.38 -20.57
CA HIS A 156 -12.68 0.84 -19.38
C HIS A 156 -12.28 1.57 -18.09
N LEU A 157 -11.08 2.18 -18.05
CA LEU A 157 -10.56 2.92 -16.91
C LEU A 157 -9.85 4.20 -17.39
N GLN A 158 -10.19 5.32 -16.76
CA GLN A 158 -9.50 6.59 -16.87
C GLN A 158 -8.99 7.02 -15.49
N ILE A 159 -7.93 7.83 -15.45
CA ILE A 159 -7.26 8.26 -14.23
C ILE A 159 -7.10 9.78 -14.26
N ALA A 160 -7.63 10.47 -13.25
CA ALA A 160 -7.34 11.88 -12.99
C ALA A 160 -6.27 11.96 -11.89
N LEU A 161 -5.19 12.70 -12.14
CA LEU A 161 -4.06 12.84 -11.21
C LEU A 161 -4.01 14.26 -10.65
N LEU A 162 -4.22 14.40 -9.34
CA LEU A 162 -4.09 15.65 -8.59
C LEU A 162 -2.90 15.51 -7.63
N ASP A 163 -1.85 16.29 -7.89
CA ASP A 163 -0.59 16.26 -7.15
C ASP A 163 -0.04 17.67 -7.03
N PRO A 164 -0.49 18.45 -6.02
CA PRO A 164 -0.04 19.83 -5.82
C PRO A 164 1.48 19.98 -5.64
N LYS A 165 2.18 18.89 -5.31
CA LYS A 165 3.64 18.89 -5.09
C LYS A 165 4.42 18.47 -6.34
N GLY A 166 3.75 17.94 -7.36
CA GLY A 166 4.33 17.51 -8.64
C GLY A 166 5.34 16.35 -8.55
N ARG A 167 5.56 15.79 -7.36
CA ARG A 167 6.55 14.73 -7.12
C ARG A 167 5.90 13.36 -6.99
N GLY A 168 4.62 13.33 -6.66
CA GLY A 168 3.79 12.17 -6.39
C GLY A 168 3.46 11.38 -7.64
N PHE A 169 2.78 11.94 -8.62
CA PHE A 169 2.23 11.16 -9.74
C PHE A 169 2.90 11.40 -11.09
N ALA A 170 3.94 12.23 -11.17
CA ALA A 170 4.68 12.52 -12.40
C ALA A 170 5.07 11.28 -13.23
N PRO A 171 5.54 10.15 -12.65
CA PRO A 171 5.88 8.95 -13.44
C PRO A 171 4.71 8.30 -14.19
N LEU A 172 3.47 8.63 -13.83
CA LEU A 172 2.25 8.07 -14.42
C LEU A 172 1.65 8.98 -15.51
N ALA A 173 2.19 10.19 -15.71
CA ALA A 173 1.63 11.19 -16.63
C ALA A 173 1.54 10.73 -18.08
N GLY A 174 2.42 9.79 -18.49
CA GLY A 174 2.46 9.25 -19.86
C GLY A 174 1.47 8.10 -20.13
N LEU A 175 0.62 7.73 -19.17
CA LEU A 175 -0.36 6.67 -19.40
C LEU A 175 -1.46 7.12 -20.38
N PRO A 176 -1.90 6.26 -21.32
CA PRO A 176 -3.05 6.57 -22.19
C PRO A 176 -4.39 6.61 -21.41
N HIS A 177 -4.36 6.24 -20.13
CA HIS A 177 -5.49 6.30 -19.21
C HIS A 177 -5.73 7.69 -18.63
N ILE A 178 -4.81 8.63 -18.81
CA ILE A 178 -4.95 9.95 -18.19
C ILE A 178 -6.20 10.65 -18.75
N TRP A 179 -7.09 11.02 -17.84
CA TRP A 179 -8.38 11.60 -18.17
C TRP A 179 -8.19 12.88 -18.99
N ARG A 180 -8.77 12.89 -20.20
CA ARG A 180 -8.65 13.97 -21.19
C ARG A 180 -7.20 14.32 -21.60
N GLY A 181 -6.23 13.47 -21.28
CA GLY A 181 -4.81 13.74 -21.57
C GLY A 181 -4.23 14.94 -20.83
N GLN A 182 -4.89 15.42 -19.76
CA GLN A 182 -4.50 16.65 -19.06
C GLN A 182 -3.20 16.56 -18.22
N GLY A 183 -2.57 15.39 -18.18
CA GLY A 183 -1.38 15.14 -17.37
C GLY A 183 -1.65 15.14 -15.86
N VAL A 184 -0.66 15.62 -15.10
CA VAL A 184 -0.72 15.74 -13.64
C VAL A 184 -1.09 17.17 -13.26
N VAL A 185 -2.21 17.33 -12.56
CA VAL A 185 -2.72 18.63 -12.13
C VAL A 185 -2.02 19.06 -10.85
N GLN A 186 -1.33 20.20 -10.89
CA GLN A 186 -0.53 20.73 -9.77
C GLN A 186 -1.08 22.04 -9.21
N ALA A 187 -1.57 22.93 -10.08
CA ALA A 187 -2.07 24.24 -9.64
C ALA A 187 -3.42 24.11 -8.91
N PRO A 188 -3.66 24.86 -7.82
CA PRO A 188 -4.93 24.81 -7.08
C PRO A 188 -6.16 25.16 -7.92
N ASP A 189 -6.05 26.14 -8.82
CA ASP A 189 -7.15 26.56 -9.69
C ASP A 189 -7.50 25.46 -10.70
N ASP A 190 -6.48 24.85 -11.32
CA ASP A 190 -6.66 23.71 -12.23
C ASP A 190 -7.24 22.49 -11.51
N ALA A 191 -6.82 22.26 -10.26
CA ALA A 191 -7.36 21.18 -9.43
C ALA A 191 -8.85 21.41 -9.13
N THR A 192 -9.23 22.65 -8.83
CA THR A 192 -10.63 23.05 -8.63
C THR A 192 -11.45 22.84 -9.89
N ALA A 193 -10.96 23.34 -11.04
CA ALA A 193 -11.61 23.18 -12.34
C ALA A 193 -11.75 21.70 -12.73
N THR A 194 -10.71 20.89 -12.47
CA THR A 194 -10.73 19.44 -12.71
C THR A 194 -11.79 18.74 -11.87
N LEU A 195 -11.86 19.03 -10.57
CA LEU A 195 -12.86 18.43 -9.67
C LEU A 195 -14.28 18.84 -10.07
N GLN A 196 -14.51 20.09 -10.45
CA GLN A 196 -15.82 20.55 -10.95
C GLN A 196 -16.20 19.83 -12.26
N ALA A 197 -15.25 19.65 -13.18
CA ALA A 197 -15.49 18.93 -14.42
C ALA A 197 -15.78 17.43 -14.16
N LEU A 198 -15.15 16.83 -13.15
CA LEU A 198 -15.45 15.47 -12.69
C LEU A 198 -16.84 15.35 -12.07
N VAL A 199 -17.29 16.35 -11.30
CA VAL A 199 -18.67 16.43 -10.79
C VAL A 199 -19.66 16.52 -11.95
N GLY A 200 -19.38 17.36 -12.95
CA GLY A 200 -20.23 17.45 -14.15
C GLY A 200 -20.30 16.13 -14.92
N GLU A 201 -19.18 15.40 -15.03
CA GLU A 201 -19.16 14.08 -15.65
C GLU A 201 -19.96 13.04 -14.84
N MET A 202 -19.88 13.08 -13.51
CA MET A 202 -20.69 12.25 -12.61
C MET A 202 -22.19 12.51 -12.82
N GLU A 203 -22.61 13.78 -12.81
CA GLU A 203 -24.02 14.14 -13.01
C GLU A 203 -24.53 13.78 -14.42
N ARG A 204 -23.68 13.94 -15.44
CA ARG A 204 -23.98 13.51 -16.81
C ARG A 204 -24.20 12.00 -16.86
N ARG A 205 -23.36 11.22 -16.18
CA ARG A 205 -23.42 9.75 -16.12
C ARG A 205 -24.64 9.23 -15.40
N ASP A 206 -24.98 9.84 -14.27
CA ASP A 206 -26.21 9.55 -13.51
C ASP A 206 -27.44 9.71 -14.42
N ARG A 207 -27.51 10.82 -15.18
CA ARG A 207 -28.63 11.10 -16.08
C ARG A 207 -28.80 10.08 -17.21
N VAL A 208 -27.70 9.53 -17.73
CA VAL A 208 -27.72 8.60 -18.87
C VAL A 208 -27.51 7.13 -18.46
N GLY A 209 -27.43 6.83 -17.16
CA GLY A 209 -27.24 5.47 -16.65
C GLY A 209 -25.91 4.82 -17.08
N ARG A 210 -24.81 5.57 -17.16
CA ARG A 210 -23.50 5.05 -17.60
C ARG A 210 -22.45 5.08 -16.50
N GLN A 211 -21.66 4.01 -16.38
CA GLN A 211 -20.57 3.92 -15.39
C GLN A 211 -19.17 3.79 -16.00
N LEU A 212 -19.10 3.54 -17.31
CA LEU A 212 -17.84 3.31 -18.03
C LEU A 212 -17.46 4.50 -18.94
N PRO A 213 -16.16 4.75 -19.15
CA PRO A 213 -15.02 4.14 -18.43
C PRO A 213 -15.05 4.52 -16.94
N ARG A 214 -14.68 3.60 -16.04
CA ARG A 214 -14.53 3.95 -14.62
C ARG A 214 -13.46 5.03 -14.47
N LEU A 215 -13.60 5.90 -13.48
CA LEU A 215 -12.67 7.01 -13.29
C LEU A 215 -12.05 6.94 -11.91
N ALA A 216 -10.75 6.68 -11.85
CA ALA A 216 -9.96 6.76 -10.61
C ALA A 216 -9.43 8.18 -10.43
N ILE A 217 -9.88 8.87 -9.38
CA ILE A 217 -9.45 10.23 -9.03
C ILE A 217 -8.37 10.10 -7.96
N ALA A 218 -7.11 10.22 -8.36
CA ALA A 218 -5.97 10.11 -7.45
C ALA A 218 -5.57 11.47 -6.91
N ILE A 219 -5.44 11.59 -5.58
CA ILE A 219 -5.02 12.81 -4.89
C ILE A 219 -3.83 12.47 -3.98
N ASP A 220 -2.64 13.02 -4.21
CA ASP A 220 -1.43 12.62 -3.44
C ASP A 220 -1.42 13.16 -1.99
N GLU A 221 -1.99 14.35 -1.80
CA GLU A 221 -2.12 15.00 -0.50
C GLU A 221 -3.46 15.75 -0.40
N LEU A 222 -4.46 15.05 0.14
CA LEU A 222 -5.81 15.57 0.34
C LEU A 222 -5.83 16.80 1.24
N ALA A 223 -4.96 16.82 2.26
CA ALA A 223 -4.85 17.92 3.21
C ALA A 223 -4.53 19.25 2.51
N ASP A 224 -3.46 19.23 1.71
CA ASP A 224 -2.96 20.41 1.03
C ASP A 224 -3.95 20.86 -0.05
N LEU A 225 -4.61 19.92 -0.74
CA LEU A 225 -5.65 20.23 -1.73
C LEU A 225 -6.86 20.94 -1.09
N MET A 226 -7.35 20.46 0.06
CA MET A 226 -8.47 21.11 0.75
C MET A 226 -8.09 22.47 1.33
N GLN A 227 -6.88 22.59 1.88
CA GLN A 227 -6.39 23.84 2.47
C GLN A 227 -6.18 24.93 1.41
N THR A 228 -5.63 24.57 0.25
CA THR A 228 -5.34 25.52 -0.83
C THR A 228 -6.57 25.85 -1.68
N GLY A 229 -7.41 24.85 -1.97
CA GLY A 229 -8.60 25.02 -2.81
C GLY A 229 -9.87 25.43 -2.08
N GLY A 230 -9.85 25.47 -0.75
CA GLY A 230 -10.93 26.00 0.09
C GLY A 230 -12.30 25.33 -0.11
N LYS A 231 -13.36 26.15 -0.08
CA LYS A 231 -14.76 25.70 -0.15
C LYS A 231 -15.12 25.00 -1.47
N PRO A 232 -14.75 25.52 -2.67
CA PRO A 232 -15.09 24.87 -3.93
C PRO A 232 -14.58 23.43 -4.04
N VAL A 233 -13.32 23.19 -3.64
CA VAL A 233 -12.73 21.85 -3.62
C VAL A 233 -13.45 20.93 -2.63
N THR A 234 -13.74 21.43 -1.43
CA THR A 234 -14.42 20.65 -0.39
C THR A 234 -15.82 20.21 -0.85
N GLU A 235 -16.60 21.10 -1.48
CA GLU A 235 -17.93 20.80 -2.00
C GLU A 235 -17.87 19.78 -3.14
N ALA A 236 -16.93 19.93 -4.08
CA ALA A 236 -16.76 18.98 -5.17
C ALA A 236 -16.37 17.59 -4.67
N LEU A 237 -15.41 17.49 -3.74
CA LEU A 237 -15.02 16.22 -3.12
C LEU A 237 -16.16 15.58 -2.33
N THR A 238 -16.95 16.38 -1.62
CA THR A 238 -18.15 15.88 -0.91
C THR A 238 -19.11 15.21 -1.88
N ARG A 239 -19.45 15.89 -2.99
CA ARG A 239 -20.35 15.34 -4.02
C ARG A 239 -19.79 14.08 -4.65
N LEU A 240 -18.51 14.10 -5.06
CA LEU A 240 -17.84 12.96 -5.68
C LEU A 240 -17.79 11.75 -4.75
N THR A 241 -17.52 11.96 -3.46
CA THR A 241 -17.39 10.86 -2.49
C THR A 241 -18.73 10.32 -2.00
N GLN A 242 -19.80 11.11 -2.07
CA GLN A 242 -21.15 10.66 -1.71
C GLN A 242 -21.88 9.96 -2.87
N ARG A 243 -21.68 10.43 -4.12
CA ARG A 243 -22.47 9.98 -5.29
C ARG A 243 -21.64 9.33 -6.39
N GLY A 244 -20.32 9.51 -6.39
CA GLY A 244 -19.46 9.10 -7.51
C GLY A 244 -19.47 7.61 -7.78
N ARG A 245 -19.65 6.78 -6.74
CA ARG A 245 -19.68 5.31 -6.87
C ARG A 245 -20.72 4.84 -7.91
N GLU A 246 -21.93 5.40 -7.89
CA GLU A 246 -23.03 4.99 -8.77
C GLU A 246 -22.78 5.39 -10.23
N ALA A 247 -21.98 6.45 -10.45
CA ALA A 247 -21.49 6.89 -11.75
C ALA A 247 -20.16 6.23 -12.18
N GLY A 248 -19.60 5.34 -11.36
CA GLY A 248 -18.31 4.68 -11.62
C GLY A 248 -17.07 5.56 -11.41
N LEU A 249 -17.18 6.60 -10.58
CA LEU A 249 -16.07 7.44 -10.13
C LEU A 249 -15.59 6.96 -8.75
N HIS A 250 -14.27 6.86 -8.57
CA HIS A 250 -13.63 6.33 -7.38
C HIS A 250 -12.51 7.27 -6.93
N VAL A 251 -12.65 7.90 -5.76
CA VAL A 251 -11.61 8.74 -5.17
C VAL A 251 -10.58 7.87 -4.45
N ILE A 252 -9.30 8.07 -4.78
CA ILE A 252 -8.13 7.44 -4.16
C ILE A 252 -7.28 8.57 -3.59
N ALA A 253 -7.49 8.89 -2.33
CA ALA A 253 -6.88 10.05 -1.69
C ALA A 253 -5.80 9.61 -0.71
N ALA A 254 -4.67 10.30 -0.74
CA ALA A 254 -3.57 10.10 0.18
C ALA A 254 -3.44 11.30 1.12
N THR A 255 -3.04 11.08 2.37
CA THR A 255 -2.74 12.15 3.34
C THR A 255 -1.57 11.78 4.25
N GLN A 256 -0.68 12.73 4.51
CA GLN A 256 0.39 12.60 5.51
C GLN A 256 -0.01 13.09 6.89
N ARG A 257 -1.07 13.90 6.95
CA ARG A 257 -1.59 14.49 8.19
C ARG A 257 -2.88 13.78 8.55
N PRO A 258 -2.86 12.72 9.37
CA PRO A 258 -4.07 12.13 9.93
C PRO A 258 -4.63 13.06 11.02
N ALA A 259 -4.87 14.32 10.70
CA ALA A 259 -5.44 15.27 11.64
C ALA A 259 -6.95 15.04 11.73
N ALA A 260 -7.50 14.91 12.94
CA ALA A 260 -8.93 14.68 13.16
C ALA A 260 -9.83 15.73 12.46
N ALA A 261 -9.33 16.97 12.31
CA ALA A 261 -10.02 18.05 11.61
C ALA A 261 -10.15 17.81 10.09
N LEU A 262 -9.15 17.19 9.46
CA LEU A 262 -9.18 16.82 8.04
C LEU A 262 -9.90 15.48 7.85
N VAL A 263 -9.73 14.56 8.80
CA VAL A 263 -10.33 13.21 8.84
C VAL A 263 -11.72 13.24 9.51
N GLY A 264 -12.43 14.37 9.38
CA GLY A 264 -13.76 14.60 9.95
C GLY A 264 -14.87 13.73 9.31
N GLY A 265 -16.12 14.22 9.37
CA GLY A 265 -17.30 13.49 8.91
C GLY A 265 -17.24 12.99 7.46
N LEU A 266 -16.65 13.78 6.55
CA LEU A 266 -16.50 13.43 5.13
C LEU A 266 -15.61 12.20 4.92
N VAL A 267 -14.50 12.10 5.65
CA VAL A 267 -13.55 11.00 5.48
C VAL A 267 -14.09 9.73 6.15
N LYS A 268 -14.70 9.87 7.34
CA LYS A 268 -15.27 8.72 8.05
C LYS A 268 -16.44 8.08 7.32
N ALA A 269 -17.32 8.88 6.72
CA ALA A 269 -18.53 8.40 6.06
C ALA A 269 -18.27 7.85 4.65
N ASN A 270 -17.31 8.43 3.91
CA ASN A 270 -17.21 8.16 2.47
C ASN A 270 -15.97 7.34 2.04
N PHE A 271 -15.03 7.04 2.94
CA PHE A 271 -13.87 6.19 2.64
C PHE A 271 -13.93 4.89 3.46
N PRO A 272 -14.66 3.87 2.97
CA PRO A 272 -14.81 2.60 3.68
C PRO A 272 -13.54 1.75 3.69
N ILE A 273 -12.62 1.99 2.74
CA ILE A 273 -11.30 1.36 2.69
C ILE A 273 -10.24 2.36 3.10
N ARG A 274 -9.45 1.98 4.11
CA ARG A 274 -8.29 2.77 4.56
C ARG A 274 -7.04 1.92 4.50
N LEU A 275 -6.01 2.40 3.80
CA LEU A 275 -4.68 1.80 3.73
C LEU A 275 -3.78 2.63 4.63
N VAL A 276 -3.54 2.15 5.84
CA VAL A 276 -2.85 2.89 6.91
C VAL A 276 -1.43 2.38 7.05
N GLY A 277 -0.46 3.21 6.70
CA GLY A 277 0.96 2.94 6.91
C GLY A 277 1.39 3.35 8.30
N SER A 278 2.70 3.23 8.56
CA SER A 278 3.29 3.66 9.84
C SER A 278 2.95 5.12 10.17
N VAL A 279 2.62 5.36 11.44
CA VAL A 279 2.28 6.66 12.03
C VAL A 279 3.06 6.89 13.32
N THR A 280 2.98 8.08 13.88
CA THR A 280 3.80 8.54 15.02
C THR A 280 3.20 8.22 16.39
N SER A 281 1.89 8.01 16.49
CA SER A 281 1.21 7.77 17.76
C SER A 281 -0.03 6.89 17.61
N ALA A 282 -0.47 6.29 18.72
CA ALA A 282 -1.71 5.53 18.77
C ALA A 282 -2.95 6.39 18.45
N GLU A 283 -2.91 7.69 18.76
CA GLU A 283 -3.99 8.61 18.40
C GLU A 283 -4.01 8.86 16.88
N ASP A 284 -2.85 9.07 16.26
CA ASP A 284 -2.75 9.15 14.79
C ASP A 284 -3.24 7.86 14.12
N ALA A 285 -2.91 6.70 14.70
CA ALA A 285 -3.36 5.40 14.23
C ALA A 285 -4.87 5.28 14.27
N LYS A 286 -5.49 5.70 15.39
CA LYS A 286 -6.94 5.73 15.56
C LYS A 286 -7.62 6.68 14.58
N VAL A 287 -7.06 7.87 14.36
CA VAL A 287 -7.62 8.82 13.40
C VAL A 287 -7.50 8.28 11.97
N ALA A 288 -6.33 7.78 11.58
CA ALA A 288 -6.06 7.27 10.23
C ALA A 288 -6.87 6.01 9.90
N SER A 289 -6.99 5.07 10.84
CA SER A 289 -7.73 3.81 10.64
C SER A 289 -9.22 3.95 10.94
N GLY A 290 -9.61 4.91 11.77
CA GLY A 290 -10.94 5.02 12.36
C GLY A 290 -11.26 3.93 13.39
N LEU A 291 -10.26 3.14 13.81
CA LEU A 291 -10.41 2.06 14.79
C LEU A 291 -9.37 2.25 15.92
N PRO A 292 -9.77 2.08 17.18
CA PRO A 292 -8.80 2.07 18.28
C PRO A 292 -7.94 0.79 18.24
N GLY A 293 -6.73 0.86 18.79
CA GLY A 293 -5.91 -0.34 19.03
C GLY A 293 -5.40 -1.05 17.78
N THR A 294 -5.33 -0.37 16.64
CA THR A 294 -4.79 -0.96 15.40
C THR A 294 -3.28 -1.12 15.40
N GLU A 295 -2.59 -0.44 16.33
CA GLU A 295 -1.14 -0.45 16.48
C GLU A 295 -0.39 -0.02 15.19
N ALA A 296 -0.99 0.84 14.38
CA ALA A 296 -0.38 1.33 13.14
C ALA A 296 0.92 2.12 13.41
N GLU A 297 1.05 2.72 14.59
CA GLU A 297 2.27 3.38 15.07
C GLU A 297 3.45 2.41 15.28
N ARG A 298 3.18 1.10 15.31
CA ARG A 298 4.20 0.05 15.44
C ARG A 298 4.58 -0.60 14.10
N LEU A 299 3.97 -0.18 12.99
CA LEU A 299 4.35 -0.67 11.67
C LEU A 299 5.78 -0.25 11.31
N LEU A 300 6.48 -1.10 10.56
CA LEU A 300 7.90 -0.94 10.24
C LEU A 300 8.18 0.10 9.13
N GLY A 301 7.13 0.74 8.61
CA GLY A 301 7.18 1.65 7.47
C GLY A 301 7.61 0.95 6.17
N ARG A 302 8.02 1.73 5.16
CA ARG A 302 8.52 1.22 3.87
C ARG A 302 7.65 0.14 3.22
N GLY A 303 6.33 0.35 3.21
CA GLY A 303 5.39 -0.57 2.59
C GLY A 303 4.69 -1.53 3.55
N ASP A 304 4.95 -1.45 4.87
CA ASP A 304 4.15 -2.16 5.88
C ASP A 304 2.88 -1.36 6.18
N PHE A 305 1.72 -1.92 5.83
CA PHE A 305 0.41 -1.26 5.87
C PHE A 305 -0.65 -2.14 6.56
N LEU A 306 -1.68 -1.48 7.09
CA LEU A 306 -2.94 -2.08 7.48
C LEU A 306 -4.01 -1.70 6.46
N LEU A 307 -4.69 -2.68 5.90
CA LEU A 307 -5.96 -2.49 5.18
C LEU A 307 -7.08 -2.56 6.20
N VAL A 308 -7.87 -1.49 6.30
CA VAL A 308 -9.05 -1.41 7.15
C VAL A 308 -10.29 -1.44 6.26
N ALA A 309 -11.18 -2.39 6.51
CA ALA A 309 -12.44 -2.54 5.80
C ALA A 309 -13.51 -3.13 6.73
N LYS A 310 -14.69 -2.50 6.79
CA LYS A 310 -15.82 -2.98 7.61
C LYS A 310 -15.47 -3.31 9.08
N GLY A 311 -14.59 -2.51 9.68
CA GLY A 311 -14.14 -2.72 11.07
C GLY A 311 -13.07 -3.80 11.25
N ASN A 312 -12.70 -4.52 10.19
CA ASN A 312 -11.62 -5.50 10.21
C ASN A 312 -10.33 -4.90 9.69
N THR A 313 -9.20 -5.45 10.14
CA THR A 313 -7.86 -5.06 9.70
C THR A 313 -7.12 -6.25 9.10
N ILE A 314 -6.37 -6.00 8.03
CA ILE A 314 -5.46 -6.97 7.41
C ILE A 314 -4.11 -6.29 7.27
N ARG A 315 -3.08 -6.82 7.92
CA ARG A 315 -1.70 -6.34 7.73
C ARG A 315 -1.12 -6.91 6.45
N PHE A 316 -0.48 -6.05 5.66
CA PHE A 316 0.10 -6.45 4.38
C PHE A 316 1.36 -5.65 4.07
N GLN A 317 2.25 -6.30 3.31
CA GLN A 317 3.38 -5.65 2.67
C GLN A 317 2.95 -5.21 1.27
N ALA A 318 2.96 -3.90 1.03
CA ALA A 318 2.67 -3.29 -0.25
C ALA A 318 3.63 -3.78 -1.34
N ALA A 319 3.06 -4.04 -2.52
CA ALA A 319 3.80 -4.19 -3.75
C ALA A 319 4.51 -2.88 -4.08
N TYR A 320 5.63 -3.00 -4.78
CA TYR A 320 6.47 -1.88 -5.16
C TYR A 320 6.96 -2.04 -6.58
N ALA A 321 6.86 -0.96 -7.35
CA ALA A 321 7.57 -0.79 -8.61
C ALA A 321 8.55 0.37 -8.45
N ASP A 322 9.83 0.13 -8.78
CA ASP A 322 10.84 1.18 -8.77
C ASP A 322 10.67 2.16 -9.94
N ALA A 323 11.50 3.19 -10.01
CA ALA A 323 11.40 4.22 -11.05
C ALA A 323 11.63 3.66 -12.47
N ALA A 324 12.55 2.70 -12.63
CA ALA A 324 12.85 2.11 -13.93
C ALA A 324 11.72 1.17 -14.38
N GLU A 325 11.17 0.39 -13.45
CA GLU A 325 10.02 -0.49 -13.67
C GLU A 325 8.77 0.34 -14.01
N LEU A 326 8.48 1.41 -13.27
CA LEU A 326 7.41 2.37 -13.57
C LEU A 326 7.53 2.92 -15.00
N ALA A 327 8.70 3.46 -15.36
CA ALA A 327 8.92 4.03 -16.69
C ALA A 327 8.75 2.98 -17.80
N SER A 328 9.32 1.78 -17.61
CA SER A 328 9.23 0.67 -18.56
C SER A 328 7.78 0.21 -18.77
N ILE A 329 7.02 0.03 -17.68
CA ILE A 329 5.62 -0.38 -17.74
C ILE A 329 4.76 0.70 -18.41
N THR A 330 4.91 1.97 -18.01
CA THR A 330 4.18 3.09 -18.60
C THR A 330 4.43 3.18 -20.11
N ALA A 331 5.70 3.10 -20.54
CA ALA A 331 6.06 3.11 -21.96
C ALA A 331 5.46 1.93 -22.73
N ARG A 332 5.49 0.72 -22.16
CA ARG A 332 4.87 -0.47 -22.76
C ARG A 332 3.36 -0.32 -22.92
N ILE A 333 2.67 0.28 -21.94
CA ILE A 333 1.23 0.55 -22.02
C ILE A 333 0.96 1.58 -23.12
N ALA A 334 1.73 2.66 -23.18
CA ALA A 334 1.58 3.73 -24.17
C ALA A 334 1.80 3.24 -25.61
N ALA A 335 2.74 2.34 -25.83
CA ALA A 335 3.02 1.73 -27.13
C ALA A 335 1.95 0.70 -27.60
N GLY A 336 0.82 0.55 -26.87
CA GLY A 336 -0.23 -0.40 -27.21
C GLY A 336 0.12 -1.85 -26.88
N GLY A 337 1.12 -2.10 -26.02
CA GLY A 337 1.65 -3.41 -25.63
C GLY A 337 0.70 -4.33 -24.86
N ARG A 338 -0.62 -4.20 -25.04
CA ARG A 338 -1.67 -4.99 -24.38
C ARG A 338 -2.06 -6.28 -25.08
N ARG A 339 -1.23 -6.83 -25.99
CA ARG A 339 -1.58 -8.08 -26.67
C ARG A 339 -1.64 -9.30 -25.73
N ARG A 340 -1.21 -9.22 -24.47
CA ARG A 340 -1.35 -10.31 -23.47
C ARG A 340 -1.80 -9.81 -22.10
N ARG A 341 -2.65 -10.61 -21.43
CA ARG A 341 -3.20 -10.34 -20.08
C ARG A 341 -2.21 -10.63 -18.93
N THR A 342 -1.05 -11.20 -19.22
CA THR A 342 -0.06 -11.63 -18.24
C THR A 342 1.13 -10.67 -18.18
N TRP A 343 1.48 -10.23 -16.97
CA TRP A 343 2.63 -9.38 -16.69
C TRP A 343 3.65 -10.23 -15.89
N ALA A 344 4.82 -10.50 -16.45
CA ALA A 344 5.88 -11.29 -15.79
C ALA A 344 7.22 -10.54 -15.81
N ALA A 345 7.99 -10.65 -14.72
CA ALA A 345 9.24 -9.91 -14.49
C ALA A 345 10.31 -10.13 -15.57
N GLY A 346 10.36 -11.31 -16.19
CA GLY A 346 11.32 -11.64 -17.25
C GLY A 346 11.12 -10.90 -18.59
N GLN A 347 10.05 -10.12 -18.74
CA GLN A 347 9.72 -9.44 -20.01
C GLN A 347 10.05 -7.94 -20.02
N ALA A 348 10.37 -7.34 -18.86
CA ALA A 348 10.87 -5.96 -18.80
C ALA A 348 12.37 -5.85 -19.19
N ALA A 349 13.09 -6.97 -19.22
CA ALA A 349 14.52 -7.04 -19.52
C ALA A 349 14.85 -7.11 -21.03
N ALA A 350 13.87 -7.28 -21.92
CA ALA A 350 14.10 -7.48 -23.36
C ALA A 350 14.59 -6.22 -24.12
N GLY A 351 14.79 -5.10 -23.43
CA GLY A 351 15.41 -3.88 -23.98
C GLY A 351 16.87 -3.65 -23.54
N ARG A 352 17.48 -4.55 -22.76
CA ARG A 352 18.90 -4.43 -22.43
C ARG A 352 19.71 -4.95 -23.61
N LEU A 353 20.33 -4.03 -24.35
CA LEU A 353 21.45 -4.35 -25.23
C LEU A 353 22.47 -5.20 -24.43
N PRO A 354 22.89 -6.36 -24.94
CA PRO A 354 23.88 -7.17 -24.24
C PRO A 354 25.17 -6.36 -24.12
N ALA A 355 25.70 -6.28 -22.90
CA ALA A 355 27.03 -5.74 -22.66
C ALA A 355 28.01 -6.51 -23.54
N ALA A 356 28.78 -5.78 -24.35
CA ALA A 356 29.82 -6.35 -25.18
C ALA A 356 30.80 -7.12 -24.31
N HIS A 357 30.81 -8.45 -24.44
CA HIS A 357 31.92 -9.28 -24.00
C HIS A 357 33.12 -8.96 -24.88
N GLY A 358 33.99 -8.07 -24.40
CA GLY A 358 35.35 -7.94 -24.90
C GLY A 358 36.19 -9.11 -24.38
N GLY A 359 36.35 -10.13 -25.22
CA GLY A 359 37.39 -11.13 -25.08
C GLY A 359 38.66 -10.73 -25.83
N LEU A 360 39.76 -11.41 -25.49
CA LEU A 360 41.14 -11.37 -26.03
C LEU A 360 42.05 -10.38 -25.29
N SER A 361 43.27 -10.71 -24.87
CA SER A 361 44.20 -11.72 -25.38
C SER A 361 45.24 -12.08 -24.32
N GLN A 362 45.61 -13.35 -24.24
CA GLN A 362 46.92 -13.79 -23.78
C GLN A 362 48.00 -13.19 -24.69
N ARG A 363 49.13 -12.73 -24.14
CA ARG A 363 50.47 -12.83 -24.78
C ARG A 363 51.54 -12.84 -23.69
N THR A 364 52.14 -14.02 -23.58
CA THR A 364 53.57 -14.31 -23.36
C THR A 364 54.53 -13.12 -23.27
N SER A 365 55.24 -13.03 -22.15
CA SER A 365 56.71 -13.07 -22.05
C SER A 365 57.11 -13.08 -20.58
#